data_AF-A0A1V1VDK6-F1
#
_entry.id   AF-A0A1V1VDK6-F1
#
_cell.length_a   1.000
_cell.length_b   1.000
_cell.length_c   1.000
_cell.angle_alpha   90.00
_cell.angle_beta   90.00
_cell.angle_gamma   90.00
#
_symmetry.space_group_name_H-M   'P 1'
#
loop_
_entity.id
_entity.type
_entity.pdbx_description
1 polymer ?
#
loop_
_entity_poly.entity_id
_entity_poly.type
_entity_poly.pdbx_seq_one_letter_code
_entity_poly.pdbx_strand_id
1 'polypeptide(L)'
;MSGLPGLHSVEDFLGSLKHDQPDIKKGLEKLRVRVAPSKEFLIDYITLNLGLDLVLSYEQTLVAKSALALIQNNHLKVITKSDEVPLLTTLGKLCKSSKVFIDEGDELESASSKNEHLRVCVGEFKKLAAQTNAKSIKYDSEMSIKNDETEFLSPVQVPDDIAKFSRKLKTTWFENAVRRLAFHNLKSPRSEVEQSCKERLIPDRITMCKSLTLSCNIGLQWIYDTNKKKVFNRNGELYVVLGSSRVLCEALASYVSNEFSLNAESSIMIATLVKDIESEEEANEYLGEEKGIPELPNETKFNKPVYSHDSARGGLNL
;
A
#
# COMPACT_ATOMS: atom_id res chain seq x y z
N MET A 1 -48.97 -33.36 -1.38
CA MET A 1 -47.73 -32.60 -1.62
C MET A 1 -46.62 -33.31 -0.87
N SER A 2 -45.78 -34.07 -1.57
CA SER A 2 -44.65 -34.79 -0.99
C SER A 2 -43.45 -33.84 -0.98
N GLY A 3 -43.00 -33.43 0.21
CA GLY A 3 -41.77 -32.67 0.38
C GLY A 3 -40.56 -33.46 -0.13
N LEU A 4 -39.49 -32.74 -0.47
CA LEU A 4 -38.21 -33.35 -0.80
C LEU A 4 -37.69 -34.12 0.43
N PRO A 5 -37.42 -35.44 0.34
CA PRO A 5 -36.98 -36.19 1.51
C PRO A 5 -35.64 -35.64 2.01
N GLY A 6 -35.58 -35.23 3.27
CA GLY A 6 -34.39 -34.71 3.93
C GLY A 6 -34.18 -33.20 3.87
N LEU A 7 -35.07 -32.43 3.21
CA LEU A 7 -35.05 -30.96 3.24
C LEU A 7 -36.32 -30.45 3.92
N HIS A 8 -36.19 -30.03 5.17
CA HIS A 8 -37.32 -29.58 5.99
C HIS A 8 -37.33 -28.05 6.18
N SER A 9 -36.28 -27.37 5.73
CA SER A 9 -36.05 -25.94 5.94
C SER A 9 -35.23 -25.29 4.80
N VAL A 10 -35.19 -23.95 4.77
CA VAL A 10 -34.37 -23.19 3.81
C VAL A 10 -32.89 -23.36 4.13
N GLU A 11 -32.56 -23.56 5.40
CA GLU A 11 -31.26 -23.87 5.95
C GLU A 11 -30.72 -25.18 5.35
N ASP A 12 -31.54 -26.24 5.34
CA ASP A 12 -31.18 -27.54 4.77
C ASP A 12 -30.89 -27.40 3.26
N PHE A 13 -31.73 -26.62 2.58
CA PHE A 13 -31.57 -26.37 1.15
C PHE A 13 -30.26 -25.64 0.85
N LEU A 14 -29.98 -24.54 1.54
CA LEU A 14 -28.73 -23.78 1.36
C LEU A 14 -27.50 -24.62 1.76
N GLY A 15 -27.57 -25.41 2.82
CA GLY A 15 -26.50 -26.33 3.25
C GLY A 15 -26.19 -27.42 2.21
N SER A 16 -27.22 -27.96 1.55
CA SER A 16 -27.11 -29.08 0.61
C SER A 16 -26.55 -28.74 -0.77
N LEU A 17 -26.63 -27.47 -1.19
CA LEU A 17 -26.18 -27.02 -2.53
C LEU A 17 -24.66 -27.12 -2.76
N LYS A 18 -23.85 -27.34 -1.72
CA LYS A 18 -22.40 -27.55 -1.84
C LYS A 18 -22.00 -28.91 -2.40
N HIS A 19 -22.89 -29.90 -2.35
CA HIS A 19 -22.54 -31.29 -2.65
C HIS A 19 -22.89 -31.74 -4.06
N ASP A 20 -23.19 -30.80 -4.98
CA ASP A 20 -23.62 -31.11 -6.36
C ASP A 20 -24.60 -32.28 -6.34
N GLN A 21 -25.68 -32.17 -5.54
CA GLN A 21 -26.73 -33.18 -5.53
C GLN A 21 -27.66 -32.88 -6.71
N PRO A 22 -27.49 -33.51 -7.89
CA PRO A 22 -28.34 -33.28 -9.05
C PRO A 22 -29.82 -33.52 -8.75
N ASP A 23 -30.12 -34.33 -7.73
CA ASP A 23 -31.47 -34.65 -7.29
C ASP A 23 -32.19 -33.48 -6.62
N ILE A 24 -31.47 -32.59 -5.92
CA ILE A 24 -32.06 -31.40 -5.29
C ILE A 24 -32.41 -30.36 -6.35
N LYS A 25 -31.51 -30.12 -7.29
CA LYS A 25 -31.75 -29.20 -8.41
C LYS A 25 -32.92 -29.67 -9.27
N LYS A 26 -32.93 -30.95 -9.66
CA LYS A 26 -34.07 -31.57 -10.38
C LYS A 26 -35.36 -31.55 -9.54
N GLY A 27 -35.25 -31.70 -8.23
CA GLY A 27 -36.37 -31.61 -7.28
C GLY A 27 -37.01 -30.22 -7.26
N LEU A 28 -36.19 -29.17 -7.19
CA LEU A 28 -36.65 -27.79 -7.25
C LEU A 28 -37.23 -27.40 -8.60
N GLU A 29 -36.62 -27.86 -9.70
CA GLU A 29 -37.16 -27.69 -11.05
C GLU A 29 -38.55 -28.34 -11.17
N LYS A 30 -38.75 -29.53 -10.57
CA LYS A 30 -40.06 -30.20 -10.47
C LYS A 30 -41.05 -29.42 -9.61
N LEU A 31 -40.59 -28.73 -8.57
CA LEU A 31 -41.38 -27.80 -7.74
C LEU A 31 -41.57 -26.42 -8.41
N ARG A 32 -41.15 -26.25 -9.68
CA ARG A 32 -41.21 -25.01 -10.46
C ARG A 32 -40.43 -23.85 -9.88
N VAL A 33 -39.49 -24.10 -8.96
CA VAL A 33 -38.51 -23.11 -8.52
C VAL A 33 -37.45 -22.99 -9.62
N ARG A 34 -37.72 -22.12 -10.59
CA ARG A 34 -36.89 -21.92 -11.79
C ARG A 34 -35.93 -20.74 -11.71
N VAL A 35 -36.13 -19.87 -10.72
CA VAL A 35 -35.39 -18.62 -10.58
C VAL A 35 -34.45 -18.76 -9.38
N ALA A 36 -33.17 -18.45 -9.58
CA ALA A 36 -32.22 -18.38 -8.47
C ALA A 36 -32.70 -17.34 -7.43
N PRO A 37 -32.47 -17.55 -6.13
CA PRO A 37 -32.85 -16.56 -5.12
C PRO A 37 -32.24 -15.21 -5.44
N SER A 38 -32.97 -14.11 -5.23
CA SER A 38 -32.43 -12.76 -5.46
C SER A 38 -31.31 -12.43 -4.47
N LYS A 39 -30.47 -11.43 -4.79
CA LYS A 39 -29.41 -11.00 -3.87
C LYS A 39 -29.99 -10.48 -2.55
N GLU A 40 -31.11 -9.75 -2.61
CA GLU A 40 -31.78 -9.15 -1.44
C GLU A 40 -32.27 -10.25 -0.50
N PHE A 41 -32.93 -11.27 -1.05
CA PHE A 41 -33.38 -12.42 -0.27
C PHE A 41 -32.22 -13.12 0.43
N LEU A 42 -31.09 -13.34 -0.26
CA LEU A 42 -29.92 -14.00 0.33
C LEU A 42 -29.29 -13.14 1.44
N ILE A 43 -29.19 -11.82 1.23
CA ILE A 43 -28.67 -10.87 2.23
C ILE A 43 -29.58 -10.82 3.46
N ASP A 44 -30.89 -10.69 3.26
CA ASP A 44 -31.88 -10.65 4.34
C ASP A 44 -31.90 -11.96 5.10
N TYR A 45 -31.86 -13.09 4.39
CA TYR A 45 -31.81 -14.40 5.00
C TYR A 45 -30.60 -14.56 5.92
N ILE A 46 -29.39 -14.21 5.45
CA ILE A 46 -28.17 -14.24 6.25
C ILE A 46 -28.33 -13.33 7.47
N THR A 47 -28.80 -12.09 7.27
CA THR A 47 -28.89 -11.07 8.32
C THR A 47 -29.90 -11.44 9.40
N LEU A 48 -31.08 -11.93 9.02
CA LEU A 48 -32.19 -12.19 9.93
C LEU A 48 -32.09 -13.55 10.62
N ASN A 49 -31.63 -14.60 9.91
CA ASN A 49 -31.64 -15.97 10.45
C ASN A 49 -30.31 -16.39 11.08
N LEU A 50 -29.18 -15.91 10.57
CA LEU A 50 -27.86 -16.21 11.14
C LEU A 50 -27.40 -15.14 12.13
N GLY A 51 -27.89 -13.91 11.98
CA GLY A 51 -27.51 -12.78 12.81
C GLY A 51 -26.14 -12.21 12.46
N LEU A 52 -25.92 -10.96 12.87
CA LEU A 52 -24.64 -10.26 12.70
C LEU A 52 -23.86 -10.21 14.02
N ASP A 53 -22.54 -10.15 13.92
CA ASP A 53 -21.58 -9.99 15.03
C ASP A 53 -21.56 -11.14 16.07
N LEU A 54 -22.27 -12.24 15.79
CA LEU A 54 -22.28 -13.49 16.57
C LEU A 54 -21.30 -14.52 16.00
N VAL A 55 -20.67 -15.32 16.88
CA VAL A 55 -19.90 -16.50 16.46
C VAL A 55 -20.88 -17.54 15.98
N LEU A 56 -20.75 -17.95 14.73
CA LEU A 56 -21.61 -18.96 14.13
C LEU A 56 -21.21 -20.36 14.60
N SER A 57 -22.20 -21.23 14.74
CA SER A 57 -21.96 -22.67 14.83
C SER A 57 -21.38 -23.21 13.51
N TYR A 58 -20.91 -24.47 13.53
CA TYR A 58 -20.42 -25.14 12.33
C TYR A 58 -21.50 -25.19 11.23
N GLU A 59 -22.72 -25.57 11.58
CA GLU A 59 -23.86 -25.65 10.65
C GLU A 59 -24.23 -24.28 10.09
N GLN A 60 -24.32 -23.27 10.95
CA GLN A 60 -24.59 -21.88 10.54
C GLN A 60 -23.48 -21.35 9.61
N THR A 61 -22.23 -21.72 9.86
CA THR A 61 -21.10 -21.37 8.99
C THR A 61 -21.25 -22.02 7.61
N LEU A 62 -21.69 -23.28 7.53
CA LEU A 62 -21.95 -23.93 6.24
C LEU A 62 -23.04 -23.22 5.45
N VAL A 63 -24.16 -22.88 6.11
CA VAL A 63 -25.26 -22.13 5.51
C VAL A 63 -24.79 -20.75 5.02
N ALA A 64 -24.07 -20.00 5.86
CA ALA A 64 -23.48 -18.71 5.51
C ALA A 64 -22.61 -18.81 4.26
N LYS A 65 -21.69 -19.80 4.23
CA LYS A 65 -20.80 -20.01 3.08
C LYS A 65 -21.58 -20.32 1.80
N SER A 66 -22.62 -21.13 1.88
CA SER A 66 -23.44 -21.46 0.71
C SER A 66 -24.19 -20.24 0.18
N ALA A 67 -24.82 -19.46 1.05
CA ALA A 67 -25.53 -18.25 0.66
C ALA A 67 -24.58 -17.20 0.06
N LEU A 68 -23.41 -16.99 0.66
CA LEU A 68 -22.38 -16.09 0.13
C LEU A 68 -21.80 -16.57 -1.21
N ALA A 69 -21.63 -17.88 -1.39
CA ALA A 69 -21.21 -18.45 -2.66
C ALA A 69 -22.24 -18.20 -3.76
N LEU A 70 -23.54 -18.31 -3.46
CA LEU A 70 -24.60 -17.96 -4.42
C LEU A 70 -24.57 -16.48 -4.80
N ILE A 71 -24.36 -15.58 -3.84
CA ILE A 71 -24.20 -14.15 -4.12
C ILE A 71 -22.98 -13.92 -5.02
N GLN A 72 -21.82 -14.48 -4.67
CA GLN A 72 -20.58 -14.32 -5.43
C GLN A 72 -20.65 -14.93 -6.85
N ASN A 73 -21.36 -16.04 -7.02
CA ASN A 73 -21.41 -16.74 -8.31
C ASN A 73 -22.48 -16.16 -9.24
N ASN A 74 -23.64 -15.78 -8.70
CA ASN A 74 -24.80 -15.44 -9.51
C ASN A 74 -25.09 -13.94 -9.55
N HIS A 75 -24.67 -13.19 -8.53
CA HIS A 75 -25.09 -11.80 -8.32
C HIS A 75 -23.93 -10.79 -8.24
N LEU A 76 -22.68 -11.23 -8.32
CA LEU A 76 -21.51 -10.38 -8.12
C LEU A 76 -21.51 -9.09 -8.96
N LYS A 77 -21.94 -9.17 -10.22
CA LYS A 77 -21.97 -8.02 -11.16
C LYS A 77 -22.97 -6.94 -10.77
N VAL A 78 -23.98 -7.28 -9.98
CA VAL A 78 -25.02 -6.36 -9.52
C VAL A 78 -24.85 -5.99 -8.05
N ILE A 79 -23.81 -6.50 -7.38
CA ILE A 79 -23.41 -6.03 -6.06
C ILE A 79 -22.76 -4.66 -6.20
N THR A 80 -23.18 -3.78 -5.33
CA THR A 80 -22.72 -2.41 -5.22
C THR A 80 -22.26 -2.15 -3.80
N LYS A 81 -21.48 -1.08 -3.66
CA LYS A 81 -21.03 -0.56 -2.37
C LYS A 81 -22.19 -0.32 -1.38
N SER A 82 -23.39 0.03 -1.85
CA SER A 82 -24.56 0.30 -1.00
C SER A 82 -25.28 -0.94 -0.46
N ASP A 83 -25.04 -2.14 -1.00
CA ASP A 83 -25.81 -3.34 -0.64
C ASP A 83 -25.53 -3.89 0.78
N GLU A 84 -24.55 -3.34 1.52
CA GLU A 84 -24.13 -3.77 2.87
C GLU A 84 -24.08 -5.30 3.08
N VAL A 85 -23.60 -6.05 2.08
CA VAL A 85 -23.56 -7.52 2.12
C VAL A 85 -22.85 -8.01 3.39
N PRO A 86 -23.47 -8.87 4.22
CA PRO A 86 -22.81 -9.50 5.35
C PRO A 86 -21.68 -10.39 4.84
N LEU A 87 -20.47 -10.24 5.38
CA LEU A 87 -19.31 -11.03 5.00
C LEU A 87 -18.90 -11.93 6.16
N LEU A 88 -18.57 -13.18 5.83
CA LEU A 88 -18.01 -14.13 6.79
C LEU A 88 -16.56 -13.77 7.08
N THR A 89 -16.23 -13.65 8.37
CA THR A 89 -14.91 -13.29 8.86
C THR A 89 -14.11 -14.50 9.31
N THR A 90 -12.79 -14.38 9.39
CA THR A 90 -11.87 -15.40 9.94
C THR A 90 -12.16 -15.73 11.39
N LEU A 91 -12.85 -14.85 12.13
CA LEU A 91 -13.32 -15.07 13.49
C LEU A 91 -14.61 -15.91 13.57
N GLY A 92 -15.09 -16.45 12.45
CA GLY A 92 -16.31 -17.26 12.39
C GLY A 92 -17.59 -16.44 12.59
N LYS A 93 -17.55 -15.14 12.30
CA LYS A 93 -18.70 -14.22 12.44
C LYS A 93 -19.13 -13.64 11.11
N LEU A 94 -20.42 -13.36 10.96
CA LEU A 94 -20.94 -12.51 9.89
C LEU A 94 -20.94 -11.05 10.34
N CYS A 95 -20.33 -10.17 9.56
CA CYS A 95 -20.31 -8.74 9.83
C CYS A 95 -20.73 -7.97 8.59
N LYS A 96 -21.34 -6.78 8.77
CA LYS A 96 -21.57 -5.86 7.65
C LYS A 96 -20.27 -5.59 6.91
N SER A 97 -20.32 -5.56 5.58
CA SER A 97 -19.12 -5.31 4.74
C SER A 97 -18.36 -4.04 5.14
N SER A 98 -19.06 -2.99 5.56
CA SER A 98 -18.45 -1.74 6.06
C SER A 98 -17.56 -1.88 7.30
N LYS A 99 -17.65 -3.00 8.03
CA LYS A 99 -16.84 -3.32 9.22
C LYS A 99 -15.82 -4.43 8.97
N VAL A 100 -15.64 -4.86 7.73
CA VAL A 100 -14.80 -6.00 7.36
C VAL A 100 -13.61 -5.52 6.54
N PHE A 101 -12.48 -6.16 6.76
CA PHE A 101 -11.23 -5.91 6.04
C PHE A 101 -10.92 -7.03 5.06
N ILE A 102 -10.25 -6.69 3.96
CA ILE A 102 -9.75 -7.64 2.97
C ILE A 102 -8.22 -7.67 3.08
N ASP A 103 -7.67 -8.81 3.46
CA ASP A 103 -6.21 -9.01 3.49
C ASP A 103 -5.71 -9.42 2.10
N GLU A 104 -5.42 -8.45 1.25
CA GLU A 104 -4.93 -8.67 -0.11
C GLU A 104 -3.40 -8.77 -0.09
N GLY A 105 -2.85 -9.90 -0.57
CA GLY A 105 -1.40 -10.12 -0.57
C GLY A 105 -0.83 -10.56 0.78
N ASP A 106 -1.70 -11.00 1.71
CA ASP A 106 -1.34 -11.61 2.99
C ASP A 106 -0.46 -10.70 3.85
N GLU A 107 -0.77 -9.40 3.83
CA GLU A 107 -0.06 -8.36 4.57
C GLU A 107 -0.11 -8.66 6.08
N LEU A 108 -1.27 -9.10 6.58
CA LEU A 108 -1.50 -9.37 8.00
C LEU A 108 -0.82 -10.66 8.46
N GLU A 109 -0.84 -11.73 7.66
CA GLU A 109 -0.12 -12.97 7.98
C GLU A 109 1.38 -12.74 8.10
N SER A 110 1.87 -11.79 7.31
CA SER A 110 3.28 -11.52 7.13
C SER A 110 3.80 -10.39 8.04
N ALA A 111 2.93 -9.83 8.87
CA ALA A 111 3.20 -8.74 9.81
C ALA A 111 4.10 -9.17 10.98
N SER A 112 4.84 -8.22 11.56
CA SER A 112 5.61 -8.46 12.79
C SER A 112 4.72 -8.40 14.05
N SER A 113 3.68 -7.58 14.02
CA SER A 113 2.62 -7.53 15.03
C SER A 113 1.30 -7.29 14.33
N LYS A 114 0.22 -7.91 14.79
CA LYS A 114 -1.09 -7.85 14.13
C LYS A 114 -2.22 -7.65 15.12
N ASN A 115 -3.26 -6.95 14.68
CA ASN A 115 -4.47 -6.79 15.46
C ASN A 115 -5.35 -8.05 15.34
N GLU A 116 -5.31 -8.90 16.36
CA GLU A 116 -6.08 -10.16 16.43
C GLU A 116 -7.61 -9.96 16.47
N HIS A 117 -8.08 -8.73 16.72
CA HIS A 117 -9.50 -8.40 16.75
C HIS A 117 -10.02 -7.90 15.39
N LEU A 118 -9.18 -7.86 14.36
CA LEU A 118 -9.60 -7.50 13.01
C LEU A 118 -10.59 -8.52 12.44
N ARG A 119 -11.65 -7.97 11.85
CA ARG A 119 -12.69 -8.73 11.17
C ARG A 119 -12.28 -8.90 9.71
N VAL A 120 -11.34 -9.81 9.47
CA VAL A 120 -10.84 -10.08 8.11
C VAL A 120 -11.81 -11.02 7.40
N CYS A 121 -12.18 -10.71 6.16
CA CYS A 121 -12.99 -11.57 5.31
C CYS A 121 -12.28 -12.90 5.04
N VAL A 122 -13.01 -14.02 5.11
CA VAL A 122 -12.45 -15.31 4.70
C VAL A 122 -12.04 -15.30 3.22
N GLY A 123 -10.95 -16.02 2.91
CA GLY A 123 -10.30 -15.98 1.60
C GLY A 123 -11.22 -16.27 0.41
N GLU A 124 -12.14 -17.22 0.56
CA GLU A 124 -13.07 -17.65 -0.50
C GLU A 124 -14.07 -16.57 -0.95
N PHE A 125 -14.30 -15.53 -0.12
CA PHE A 125 -15.20 -14.42 -0.41
C PHE A 125 -14.50 -13.08 -0.63
N LYS A 126 -13.16 -13.06 -0.79
CA LYS A 126 -12.41 -11.82 -1.09
C LYS A 126 -12.95 -11.10 -2.34
N LYS A 127 -13.36 -11.83 -3.38
CA LYS A 127 -13.92 -11.26 -4.62
C LYS A 127 -15.24 -10.55 -4.37
N LEU A 128 -16.14 -11.17 -3.61
CA LEU A 128 -17.39 -10.55 -3.19
C LEU A 128 -17.12 -9.31 -2.32
N ALA A 129 -16.25 -9.43 -1.33
CA ALA A 129 -15.87 -8.33 -0.45
C ALA A 129 -15.35 -7.11 -1.22
N ALA A 130 -14.52 -7.32 -2.24
CA ALA A 130 -13.96 -6.25 -3.07
C ALA A 130 -15.02 -5.45 -3.88
N GLN A 131 -16.21 -6.00 -4.09
CA GLN A 131 -17.33 -5.28 -4.74
C GLN A 131 -18.19 -4.47 -3.73
N THR A 132 -17.88 -4.56 -2.43
CA THR A 132 -18.64 -3.92 -1.35
C THR A 132 -17.87 -2.76 -0.72
N ASN A 133 -18.30 -2.30 0.46
CA ASN A 133 -17.62 -1.28 1.26
C ASN A 133 -16.53 -1.82 2.19
N ALA A 134 -16.16 -3.09 2.07
CA ALA A 134 -15.03 -3.65 2.81
C ALA A 134 -13.72 -2.94 2.41
N LYS A 135 -12.87 -2.66 3.39
CA LYS A 135 -11.60 -1.94 3.18
C LYS A 135 -10.46 -2.91 2.90
N SER A 136 -9.63 -2.58 1.93
CA SER A 136 -8.40 -3.28 1.62
C SER A 136 -7.32 -2.94 2.63
N ILE A 137 -6.74 -3.97 3.28
CA ILE A 137 -5.55 -3.78 4.12
C ILE A 137 -4.37 -3.28 3.28
N LYS A 138 -4.24 -3.71 2.03
CA LYS A 138 -3.10 -3.35 1.19
C LYS A 138 -3.22 -1.95 0.58
N TYR A 139 -4.41 -1.61 0.09
CA TYR A 139 -4.62 -0.39 -0.70
C TYR A 139 -5.17 0.78 0.12
N ASP A 140 -5.92 0.53 1.20
CA ASP A 140 -6.50 1.59 2.03
C ASP A 140 -5.65 1.91 3.28
N SER A 141 -4.56 1.18 3.52
CA SER A 141 -3.68 1.44 4.67
C SER A 141 -2.69 2.56 4.38
N GLU A 142 -2.56 3.44 5.37
CA GLU A 142 -1.49 4.42 5.47
C GLU A 142 -0.40 3.90 6.41
N MET A 143 0.85 4.06 6.01
CA MET A 143 2.01 3.66 6.82
C MET A 143 2.58 4.88 7.55
N SER A 144 2.99 4.67 8.79
CA SER A 144 3.71 5.66 9.57
C SER A 144 4.83 5.00 10.35
N ILE A 145 5.85 5.77 10.73
CA ILE A 145 6.98 5.23 11.49
C ILE A 145 6.55 5.05 12.94
N LYS A 146 6.79 3.86 13.47
CA LYS A 146 6.60 3.54 14.88
C LYS A 146 7.86 3.91 15.64
N ASN A 147 7.93 5.15 16.12
CA ASN A 147 9.14 5.76 16.67
C ASN A 147 9.69 5.04 17.90
N ASP A 148 8.82 4.45 18.72
CA ASP A 148 9.15 3.68 19.92
C ASP A 148 9.80 2.31 19.62
N GLU A 149 9.57 1.74 18.44
CA GLU A 149 10.15 0.46 18.01
C GLU A 149 11.20 0.59 16.90
N THR A 150 11.38 1.79 16.35
CA THR A 150 12.38 2.08 15.32
C THR A 150 13.69 2.47 15.98
N GLU A 151 14.76 1.70 15.74
CA GLU A 151 16.09 2.03 16.24
C GLU A 151 16.81 2.95 15.27
N PHE A 152 16.83 4.26 15.56
CA PHE A 152 17.59 5.23 14.79
C PHE A 152 19.08 5.16 15.11
N LEU A 153 19.93 5.36 14.10
CA LEU A 153 21.37 5.49 14.30
C LEU A 153 21.72 6.95 14.53
N SER A 154 22.60 7.20 15.50
CA SER A 154 23.22 8.51 15.64
C SER A 154 24.21 8.75 14.49
N PRO A 155 24.49 10.02 14.10
CA PRO A 155 25.41 10.33 13.01
C PRO A 155 26.80 9.71 13.15
N VAL A 156 27.29 9.54 14.38
CA VAL A 156 28.63 8.98 14.68
C VAL A 156 28.68 7.46 14.44
N GLN A 157 27.53 6.80 14.42
CA GLN A 157 27.43 5.36 14.16
C GLN A 157 27.26 5.04 12.67
N VAL A 158 27.07 6.05 11.81
CA VAL A 158 26.94 5.86 10.37
C VAL A 158 28.34 5.77 9.76
N PRO A 159 28.69 4.66 9.08
CA PRO A 159 29.98 4.53 8.39
C PRO A 159 30.24 5.66 7.38
N ASP A 160 31.51 6.06 7.22
CA ASP A 160 31.89 7.20 6.35
C ASP A 160 31.53 7.00 4.87
N ASP A 161 31.61 5.75 4.39
CA ASP A 161 31.24 5.34 3.04
C ASP A 161 29.72 5.45 2.78
N ILE A 162 28.91 5.51 3.84
CA ILE A 162 27.47 5.80 3.80
C ILE A 162 27.22 7.29 4.04
N ALA A 163 27.93 7.91 4.98
CA ALA A 163 27.79 9.33 5.32
C ALA A 163 28.10 10.24 4.13
N LYS A 164 28.97 9.80 3.19
CA LYS A 164 29.25 10.55 1.95
C LYS A 164 27.99 10.82 1.12
N PHE A 165 27.04 9.90 1.04
CA PHE A 165 25.79 10.10 0.29
C PHE A 165 24.94 11.21 0.92
N SER A 166 24.88 11.26 2.25
CA SER A 166 24.18 12.34 2.96
C SER A 166 24.84 13.71 2.75
N ARG A 167 26.16 13.76 2.57
CA ARG A 167 26.87 15.00 2.20
C ARG A 167 26.56 15.41 0.77
N LYS A 168 26.53 14.45 -0.14
CA LYS A 168 26.22 14.64 -1.56
C LYS A 168 24.83 15.24 -1.79
N LEU A 169 23.82 14.80 -1.04
CA LEU A 169 22.48 15.42 -1.08
C LEU A 169 22.45 16.90 -0.70
N LYS A 170 23.51 17.43 -0.07
CA LYS A 170 23.59 18.85 0.32
C LYS A 170 24.26 19.72 -0.75
N THR A 171 24.77 19.12 -1.82
CA THR A 171 25.43 19.84 -2.92
C THR A 171 24.41 20.31 -3.95
N THR A 172 24.64 21.50 -4.50
CA THR A 172 23.79 22.09 -5.53
C THR A 172 23.89 21.31 -6.84
N TRP A 173 25.08 20.82 -7.16
CA TRP A 173 25.34 20.09 -8.41
C TRP A 173 24.51 18.80 -8.48
N PHE A 174 24.35 18.07 -7.37
CA PHE A 174 23.63 16.80 -7.38
C PHE A 174 22.13 17.00 -7.61
N GLU A 175 21.55 17.99 -6.93
CA GLU A 175 20.17 18.42 -7.16
C GLU A 175 19.96 18.86 -8.62
N ASN A 176 20.90 19.62 -9.19
CA ASN A 176 20.86 20.03 -10.60
C ASN A 176 21.02 18.84 -11.57
N ALA A 177 21.88 17.88 -11.28
CA ALA A 177 22.02 16.67 -12.10
C ALA A 177 20.71 15.86 -12.13
N VAL A 178 20.06 15.70 -10.97
CA VAL A 178 18.75 15.04 -10.87
C VAL A 178 17.65 15.83 -11.58
N ARG A 179 17.64 17.16 -11.46
CA ARG A 179 16.72 18.04 -12.20
C ARG A 179 16.90 17.95 -13.71
N ARG A 180 18.13 17.84 -14.18
CA ARG A 180 18.47 17.69 -15.60
C ARG A 180 17.86 16.40 -16.15
N LEU A 181 18.01 15.30 -15.41
CA LEU A 181 17.37 14.03 -15.73
C LEU A 181 15.85 14.12 -15.72
N ALA A 182 15.26 14.71 -14.68
CA ALA A 182 13.81 14.87 -14.60
C ALA A 182 13.26 15.70 -15.77
N PHE A 183 13.92 16.82 -16.09
CA PHE A 183 13.54 17.70 -17.18
C PHE A 183 13.60 17.00 -18.55
N HIS A 184 14.64 16.22 -18.80
CA HIS A 184 14.83 15.48 -20.05
C HIS A 184 13.76 14.41 -20.31
N ASN A 185 13.24 13.77 -19.26
CA ASN A 185 12.27 12.68 -19.41
C ASN A 185 10.81 13.15 -19.61
N LEU A 186 10.56 14.44 -19.55
CA LEU A 186 9.20 14.98 -19.71
C LEU A 186 8.80 15.03 -21.18
N LYS A 187 7.68 14.38 -21.51
CA LYS A 187 7.17 14.25 -22.88
C LYS A 187 6.46 15.49 -23.44
N SER A 188 6.32 16.59 -22.68
CA SER A 188 5.79 17.86 -23.20
C SER A 188 6.23 19.08 -22.40
N PRO A 189 6.43 20.24 -23.05
CA PRO A 189 6.91 21.45 -22.39
C PRO A 189 5.77 22.32 -21.83
N ARG A 190 6.02 22.92 -20.65
CA ARG A 190 5.58 24.27 -20.22
C ARG A 190 4.19 24.54 -19.59
N SER A 191 3.73 23.81 -18.57
CA SER A 191 2.86 24.51 -17.58
C SER A 191 2.87 23.92 -16.17
N GLU A 192 2.86 22.60 -16.01
CA GLU A 192 2.83 21.99 -14.66
C GLU A 192 4.23 21.73 -14.08
N VAL A 193 5.23 21.61 -14.95
CA VAL A 193 6.62 21.26 -14.63
C VAL A 193 7.38 22.42 -14.01
N GLU A 194 7.14 23.66 -14.45
CA GLU A 194 7.74 24.85 -13.83
C GLU A 194 7.26 25.04 -12.38
N GLN A 195 6.15 24.39 -12.01
CA GLN A 195 5.66 24.36 -10.63
C GLN A 195 6.29 23.21 -9.84
N SER A 196 6.43 21.99 -10.40
CA SER A 196 7.03 20.85 -9.68
C SER A 196 8.56 20.95 -9.54
N CYS A 197 9.24 21.61 -10.48
CA CYS A 197 10.66 21.94 -10.35
C CYS A 197 10.93 23.06 -9.32
N LYS A 198 9.93 23.67 -8.65
CA LYS A 198 10.24 24.62 -7.56
C LYS A 198 10.54 23.93 -6.24
N GLU A 199 10.06 22.69 -6.08
CA GLU A 199 10.28 21.90 -4.87
C GLU A 199 11.54 21.04 -5.04
N ARG A 200 12.19 20.64 -3.93
CA ARG A 200 13.45 19.90 -3.95
C ARG A 200 13.21 18.48 -4.44
N LEU A 201 14.00 18.00 -5.41
CA LEU A 201 13.76 16.70 -6.07
C LEU A 201 14.39 15.53 -5.31
N ILE A 202 15.37 15.82 -4.46
CA ILE A 202 16.04 14.85 -3.60
C ILE A 202 15.51 14.97 -2.16
N PRO A 203 15.60 13.90 -1.35
CA PRO A 203 15.18 13.99 0.04
C PRO A 203 16.00 15.04 0.79
N ASP A 204 15.34 15.75 1.70
CA ASP A 204 15.97 16.79 2.52
C ASP A 204 17.05 16.22 3.44
N ARG A 205 16.79 15.00 3.93
CA ARG A 205 17.65 14.25 4.82
C ARG A 205 17.48 12.74 4.61
N ILE A 206 18.57 12.02 4.82
CA ILE A 206 18.55 10.57 4.99
C ILE A 206 18.70 10.28 6.48
N THR A 207 17.77 9.51 7.03
CA THR A 207 17.85 9.02 8.40
C THR A 207 18.16 7.53 8.38
N MET A 208 19.35 7.19 8.87
CA MET A 208 19.80 5.81 8.96
C MET A 208 19.22 5.15 10.20
N CYS A 209 18.70 3.95 10.03
CA CYS A 209 18.08 3.16 11.09
C CYS A 209 18.81 1.82 11.22
N LYS A 210 18.95 1.28 12.42
CA LYS A 210 19.37 -0.12 12.63
C LYS A 210 18.22 -1.08 12.40
N SER A 211 17.01 -0.68 12.79
CA SER A 211 15.75 -1.34 12.48
C SER A 211 14.71 -0.29 12.11
N LEU A 212 13.79 -0.63 11.21
CA LEU A 212 12.70 0.24 10.80
C LEU A 212 11.38 -0.51 11.02
N THR A 213 10.52 0.03 11.86
CA THR A 213 9.19 -0.52 12.12
C THR A 213 8.15 0.49 11.65
N LEU A 214 7.27 0.02 10.77
CA LEU A 214 6.17 0.81 10.22
C LEU A 214 4.86 0.30 10.79
N SER A 215 4.03 1.24 11.24
CA SER A 215 2.67 1.00 11.66
C SER A 215 1.70 1.28 10.53
N CYS A 216 0.89 0.30 10.19
CA CYS A 216 -0.12 0.34 9.14
C CYS A 216 -1.50 0.59 9.74
N ASN A 217 -2.13 1.68 9.31
CA ASN A 217 -3.37 2.19 9.87
C ASN A 217 -4.39 2.44 8.75
N ILE A 218 -5.67 2.20 9.02
CA ILE A 218 -6.76 2.60 8.12
C ILE A 218 -7.61 3.62 8.85
N GLY A 219 -7.48 4.89 8.46
CA GLY A 219 -7.97 6.01 9.25
C GLY A 219 -7.31 6.03 10.64
N LEU A 220 -8.11 6.06 11.70
CA LEU A 220 -7.60 6.06 13.08
C LEU A 220 -7.37 4.65 13.65
N GLN A 221 -7.66 3.59 12.89
CA GLN A 221 -7.57 2.23 13.38
C GLN A 221 -6.22 1.60 13.02
N TRP A 222 -5.51 1.14 14.04
CA TRP A 222 -4.32 0.31 13.89
C TRP A 222 -4.67 -1.09 13.38
N ILE A 223 -3.98 -1.52 12.32
CA ILE A 223 -4.20 -2.81 11.66
C ILE A 223 -3.06 -3.77 11.98
N TYR A 224 -1.82 -3.38 11.69
CA TYR A 224 -0.63 -4.20 11.92
C TYR A 224 0.64 -3.35 11.93
N ASP A 225 1.73 -3.91 12.44
CA ASP A 225 3.08 -3.36 12.28
C ASP A 225 3.93 -4.29 11.42
N THR A 226 4.87 -3.72 10.68
CA THR A 226 5.82 -4.46 9.83
C THR A 226 7.23 -3.88 9.90
N ASN A 227 8.22 -4.78 9.96
CA ASN A 227 9.64 -4.45 9.90
C ASN A 227 10.31 -4.96 8.60
N LYS A 228 9.48 -5.36 7.62
CA LYS A 228 9.95 -5.91 6.34
C LYS A 228 10.52 -4.85 5.41
N LYS A 229 9.92 -3.66 5.40
CA LYS A 229 10.40 -2.55 4.58
C LYS A 229 11.73 -2.04 5.15
N LYS A 230 12.74 -1.97 4.28
CA LYS A 230 14.07 -1.44 4.62
C LYS A 230 14.24 0.03 4.23
N VAL A 231 13.27 0.56 3.48
CA VAL A 231 13.26 1.94 2.99
C VAL A 231 11.85 2.49 3.16
N PHE A 232 11.74 3.72 3.65
CA PHE A 232 10.47 4.43 3.78
C PHE A 232 10.65 5.92 3.55
N ASN A 233 9.76 6.54 2.79
CA ASN A 233 9.73 7.98 2.56
C ASN A 233 8.59 8.59 3.38
N ARG A 234 8.88 9.67 4.12
CA ARG A 234 7.85 10.51 4.73
C ARG A 234 8.30 11.97 4.76
N ASN A 235 7.45 12.87 4.27
CA ASN A 235 7.63 14.32 4.38
C ASN A 235 9.02 14.82 3.94
N GLY A 236 9.51 14.35 2.79
CA GLY A 236 10.83 14.74 2.26
C GLY A 236 12.02 14.06 2.94
N GLU A 237 11.79 13.15 3.89
CA GLU A 237 12.84 12.38 4.55
C GLU A 237 12.83 10.92 4.13
N LEU A 238 14.02 10.42 3.81
CA LEU A 238 14.25 9.04 3.45
C LEU A 238 14.82 8.26 4.63
N TYR A 239 14.05 7.32 5.16
CA TYR A 239 14.45 6.40 6.22
C TYR A 239 15.01 5.13 5.60
N VAL A 240 16.24 4.77 5.96
CA VAL A 240 16.95 3.61 5.38
C VAL A 240 17.53 2.76 6.48
N VAL A 241 17.20 1.47 6.49
CA VAL A 241 17.85 0.50 7.36
C VAL A 241 19.29 0.29 6.88
N LEU A 242 20.26 0.45 7.77
CA LEU A 242 21.67 0.28 7.49
C LEU A 242 21.91 -1.10 6.89
N GLY A 243 22.50 -1.11 5.71
CA GLY A 243 22.85 -2.28 4.94
C GLY A 243 24.11 -1.98 4.12
N SER A 244 24.13 -2.40 2.87
CA SER A 244 25.21 -2.01 1.94
C SER A 244 24.96 -0.64 1.33
N SER A 245 26.02 0.00 0.83
CA SER A 245 25.93 1.23 0.03
C SER A 245 24.98 1.09 -1.16
N ARG A 246 24.92 -0.11 -1.76
CA ARG A 246 23.97 -0.45 -2.82
C ARG A 246 22.51 -0.22 -2.42
N VAL A 247 22.10 -0.64 -1.21
CA VAL A 247 20.73 -0.46 -0.73
C VAL A 247 20.38 1.02 -0.65
N LEU A 248 21.31 1.86 -0.19
CA LEU A 248 21.09 3.30 -0.12
C LEU A 248 21.01 3.94 -1.51
N CYS A 249 21.88 3.54 -2.45
CA CYS A 249 21.83 4.03 -3.83
C CYS A 249 20.50 3.66 -4.49
N GLU A 250 20.05 2.41 -4.35
CA GLU A 250 18.76 1.95 -4.89
C GLU A 250 17.58 2.66 -4.22
N ALA A 251 17.65 2.93 -2.90
CA ALA A 251 16.64 3.68 -2.17
C ALA A 251 16.52 5.13 -2.67
N LEU A 252 17.65 5.81 -2.87
CA LEU A 252 17.69 7.18 -3.39
C LEU A 252 17.21 7.25 -4.85
N ALA A 253 17.68 6.33 -5.69
CA ALA A 253 17.22 6.24 -7.07
C ALA A 253 15.71 5.98 -7.13
N SER A 254 15.19 5.08 -6.30
CA SER A 254 13.75 4.79 -6.25
C SER A 254 12.93 5.98 -5.74
N TYR A 255 13.42 6.71 -4.73
CA TYR A 255 12.78 7.94 -4.25
C TYR A 255 12.60 8.93 -5.41
N VAL A 256 13.71 9.27 -6.06
CA VAL A 256 13.70 10.28 -7.13
C VAL A 256 12.87 9.82 -8.32
N SER A 257 12.99 8.55 -8.73
CA SER A 257 12.23 8.03 -9.87
C SER A 257 10.73 7.98 -9.62
N ASN A 258 10.29 7.68 -8.38
CA ASN A 258 8.86 7.65 -8.05
C ASN A 258 8.24 9.05 -8.02
N GLU A 259 8.94 10.05 -7.47
CA GLU A 259 8.45 11.44 -7.41
C GLU A 259 8.22 12.02 -8.82
N PHE A 260 9.03 11.62 -9.82
CA PHE A 260 8.96 12.18 -11.18
C PHE A 260 8.47 11.19 -12.25
N SER A 261 7.98 10.01 -11.84
CA SER A 261 7.57 8.94 -12.78
C SER A 261 8.63 8.65 -13.84
N LEU A 262 9.91 8.63 -13.44
CA LEU A 262 11.03 8.44 -14.35
C LEU A 262 11.07 6.99 -14.87
N ASN A 263 11.61 6.83 -16.08
CA ASN A 263 11.81 5.50 -16.66
C ASN A 263 12.97 4.74 -15.98
N ALA A 264 13.06 3.44 -16.24
CA ALA A 264 14.10 2.58 -15.66
C ALA A 264 15.53 3.02 -15.99
N GLU A 265 15.75 3.59 -17.19
CA GLU A 265 17.06 4.10 -17.61
C GLU A 265 17.51 5.27 -16.74
N SER A 266 16.60 6.17 -16.42
CA SER A 266 16.87 7.31 -15.55
C SER A 266 17.14 6.89 -14.12
N SER A 267 16.45 5.86 -13.62
CA SER A 267 16.75 5.26 -12.31
C SER A 267 18.20 4.73 -12.25
N ILE A 268 18.69 4.13 -13.34
CA ILE A 268 20.07 3.65 -13.44
C ILE A 268 21.04 4.84 -13.43
N MET A 269 20.75 5.89 -14.21
CA MET A 269 21.58 7.11 -14.22
C MET A 269 21.64 7.77 -12.85
N ILE A 270 20.53 7.85 -12.12
CA ILE A 270 20.51 8.37 -10.74
C ILE A 270 21.35 7.49 -9.83
N ALA A 271 21.26 6.16 -9.94
CA ALA A 271 22.09 5.25 -9.16
C ALA A 271 23.59 5.46 -9.43
N THR A 272 24.00 5.68 -10.69
CA THR A 272 25.38 6.02 -11.06
C THR A 272 25.79 7.38 -10.50
N LEU A 273 24.95 8.41 -10.66
CA LEU A 273 25.18 9.73 -10.09
C LEU A 273 25.38 9.67 -8.58
N VAL A 274 24.60 8.84 -7.87
CA VAL A 274 24.70 8.66 -6.42
C VAL A 274 25.98 7.90 -6.06
N LYS A 275 26.31 6.82 -6.77
CA LYS A 275 27.35 5.87 -6.37
C LYS A 275 28.77 6.30 -6.76
N ASP A 276 28.94 6.77 -8.00
CA ASP A 276 30.25 6.78 -8.68
C ASP A 276 30.73 8.21 -9.00
N ILE A 277 29.82 9.16 -9.23
CA ILE A 277 30.15 10.55 -9.64
C ILE A 277 30.32 11.47 -8.43
N GLU A 278 31.47 12.09 -8.19
CA GLU A 278 31.70 12.86 -6.94
C GLU A 278 31.75 14.39 -7.14
N SER A 279 31.72 14.89 -8.38
CA SER A 279 31.84 16.31 -8.72
C SER A 279 30.82 16.82 -9.74
N GLU A 280 30.70 18.15 -9.89
CA GLU A 280 29.83 18.80 -10.88
C GLU A 280 30.36 18.57 -12.30
N GLU A 281 31.69 18.62 -12.47
CA GLU A 281 32.38 18.38 -13.73
C GLU A 281 32.10 16.96 -14.24
N GLU A 282 32.31 15.95 -13.39
CA GLU A 282 32.01 14.55 -13.72
C GLU A 282 30.53 14.33 -14.03
N ALA A 283 29.63 14.99 -13.29
CA ALA A 283 28.20 14.90 -13.55
C ALA A 283 27.82 15.50 -14.91
N ASN A 284 28.47 16.58 -15.31
CA ASN A 284 28.24 17.23 -16.60
C ASN A 284 28.80 16.42 -17.76
N GLU A 285 29.99 15.83 -17.61
CA GLU A 285 30.57 14.89 -18.58
C GLU A 285 29.67 13.65 -18.75
N TYR A 286 29.29 13.01 -17.63
CA TYR A 286 28.42 11.83 -17.65
C TYR A 286 27.07 12.11 -18.30
N LEU A 287 26.35 13.14 -17.85
CA LEU A 287 25.01 13.43 -18.37
C LEU A 287 25.04 14.01 -19.79
N GLY A 288 26.01 14.88 -20.09
CA GLY A 288 26.12 15.55 -21.38
C GLY A 288 26.78 14.69 -22.44
N GLU A 289 28.04 14.34 -22.24
CA GLU A 289 28.87 13.69 -23.25
C GLU A 289 28.55 12.20 -23.39
N GLU A 290 28.40 11.48 -22.28
CA GLU A 290 28.12 10.03 -22.34
C GLU A 290 26.65 9.71 -22.61
N LYS A 291 25.72 10.44 -21.97
CA LYS A 291 24.28 10.18 -22.05
C LYS A 291 23.51 11.07 -23.03
N GLY A 292 24.13 12.12 -23.58
CA GLY A 292 23.51 12.99 -24.56
C GLY A 292 22.37 13.86 -24.01
N ILE A 293 22.31 14.07 -22.69
CA ILE A 293 21.22 14.79 -22.03
C ILE A 293 21.52 16.29 -22.08
N PRO A 294 20.65 17.16 -22.61
CA PRO A 294 20.90 18.61 -22.67
C PRO A 294 21.05 19.25 -21.28
N GLU A 295 21.73 20.39 -21.21
CA GLU A 295 21.81 21.17 -19.97
C GLU A 295 20.44 21.71 -19.53
N LEU A 296 20.30 21.91 -18.22
CA LEU A 296 19.16 22.62 -17.65
C LEU A 296 19.17 24.10 -18.10
N PRO A 297 18.01 24.64 -18.53
CA PRO A 297 17.84 26.09 -18.66
C PRO A 297 18.27 26.81 -17.38
N ASN A 298 18.97 27.94 -17.49
CA ASN A 298 19.49 28.67 -16.33
C ASN A 298 18.40 29.07 -15.32
N GLU A 299 17.18 29.31 -15.79
CA GLU A 299 16.02 29.68 -14.96
C GLU A 299 15.48 28.53 -14.09
N THR A 300 15.81 27.28 -14.42
CA THR A 300 15.36 26.07 -13.70
C THR A 300 16.46 25.45 -12.84
N LYS A 301 17.67 26.00 -12.86
CA LYS A 301 18.77 25.60 -11.98
C LYS A 301 18.42 25.90 -10.53
N PHE A 302 18.60 24.91 -9.67
CA PHE A 302 18.48 25.09 -8.24
C PHE A 302 19.65 25.93 -7.73
N ASN A 303 19.32 27.01 -7.03
CA ASN A 303 20.26 27.78 -6.24
C ASN A 303 19.88 27.56 -4.77
N LYS A 304 20.80 27.00 -4.00
CA LYS A 304 20.60 26.81 -2.56
C LYS A 304 20.29 28.17 -1.92
N PRO A 305 19.22 28.31 -1.11
CA PRO A 305 18.95 29.57 -0.44
C PRO A 305 20.17 29.94 0.41
N VAL A 306 20.71 31.14 0.16
CA VAL A 306 21.78 31.72 0.97
C VAL A 306 21.15 32.06 2.31
N TYR A 307 21.26 31.18 3.29
CA TYR A 307 21.04 31.58 4.67
C TYR A 307 22.16 32.55 5.03
N SER A 308 21.82 33.84 5.04
CA SER A 308 22.68 34.90 5.53
C SER A 308 23.03 34.62 6.99
N HIS A 309 24.26 34.14 7.21
CA HIS A 309 25.00 34.18 8.46
C HIS A 309 24.28 33.80 9.77
N ASP A 310 24.65 32.62 10.27
CA ASP A 310 25.19 32.55 11.63
C ASP A 310 26.30 33.60 11.75
N SER A 311 25.96 34.73 12.37
CA SER A 311 26.92 35.69 12.91
C SER A 311 27.63 35.01 14.08
N ALA A 312 28.82 34.48 13.82
CA ALA A 312 29.71 33.98 14.85
C ALA A 312 30.04 35.08 15.87
N ARG A 313 29.94 34.72 17.15
CA ARG A 313 30.76 35.14 18.31
C ARG A 313 31.46 36.51 18.26
N GLY A 314 31.17 37.35 19.25
CA GLY A 314 32.15 38.32 19.76
C GLY A 314 31.55 39.54 20.44
N GLY A 315 31.43 39.50 21.77
CA GLY A 315 31.02 40.65 22.58
C GLY A 315 31.12 40.37 24.07
N LEU A 316 32.37 40.34 24.57
CA LEU A 316 32.68 40.55 25.99
C LEU A 316 32.34 42.00 26.39
N ASN A 317 31.98 42.17 27.66
CA ASN A 317 31.99 43.40 28.47
C ASN A 317 30.93 44.48 28.17
N LEU A 318 29.87 44.51 29.00
CA LEU A 318 29.75 45.40 30.17
C LEU A 318 28.62 44.90 31.08
#